data_AF-A0A0X8WZY1-F1
#
_entry.id   AF-A0A0X8WZY1-F1
#
_cell.length_a   1.000
_cell.length_b   1.000
_cell.length_c   1.000
_cell.angle_alpha   90.00
_cell.angle_beta   90.00
_cell.angle_gamma   90.00
#
_symmetry.space_group_name_H-M   'P 1'
#
loop_
_entity.id
_entity.type
_entity.pdbx_description
1 polymer ?
#
loop_
_entity_poly.entity_id
_entity_poly.type
_entity_poly.pdbx_seq_one_letter_code
_entity_poly.pdbx_strand_id
1 'polypeptide(L)'
;MATTKLTLSVDEDTINLAKHLASENNTSVSRLFKRLINEFPKKENPTDPILEKYKNVEIPGWIKDLSIKTKIDLPANVDYKDLKYEYLKEKYGL
;
A
#
# COMPACT_ATOMS: atom_id res chain seq x y z
N MET A 1 3.34 12.15 -33.37
CA MET A 1 3.71 12.08 -31.94
C MET A 1 5.18 11.69 -31.86
N ALA A 2 6.00 12.44 -31.13
CA ALA A 2 7.42 12.13 -30.99
C ALA A 2 7.60 10.81 -30.22
N THR A 3 8.22 9.81 -30.85
CA THR A 3 8.55 8.54 -30.20
C THR A 3 9.91 8.66 -29.52
N THR A 4 9.92 8.75 -28.19
CA THR A 4 11.15 8.68 -27.40
C THR A 4 11.55 7.21 -27.18
N LYS A 5 12.83 6.89 -27.40
CA LYS A 5 13.39 5.54 -27.17
C LYS A 5 14.20 5.56 -25.88
N LEU A 6 14.01 4.54 -25.04
CA LEU A 6 14.78 4.32 -23.82
C LEU A 6 15.74 3.16 -24.05
N THR A 7 17.03 3.37 -23.78
CA THR A 7 18.06 2.33 -23.78
C THR A 7 18.53 2.11 -22.35
N LEU A 8 18.52 0.85 -21.90
CA LEU A 8 18.90 0.45 -20.55
C LEU A 8 20.10 -0.49 -20.61
N SER A 9 21.04 -0.31 -19.69
CA SER A 9 22.10 -1.27 -19.41
C SER A 9 21.59 -2.25 -18.37
N VAL A 10 21.52 -3.53 -18.71
CA VAL A 10 20.99 -4.62 -17.86
C VAL A 10 21.74 -5.91 -18.17
N ASP A 11 21.86 -6.77 -17.15
CA ASP A 11 22.50 -8.08 -17.26
C ASP A 11 21.73 -9.03 -18.19
N GLU A 12 22.45 -9.98 -18.77
CA GLU A 12 21.88 -10.93 -19.76
C GLU A 12 20.77 -11.80 -19.16
N ASP A 13 20.90 -12.21 -17.90
CA ASP A 13 19.88 -12.97 -17.17
C ASP A 13 18.56 -12.21 -17.07
N THR A 14 18.64 -10.90 -16.82
CA THR A 14 17.48 -10.02 -16.74
C THR A 14 16.79 -9.89 -18.09
N ILE A 15 17.56 -9.85 -19.18
CA ILE A 15 17.02 -9.82 -20.55
C ILE A 15 16.30 -11.12 -20.88
N ASN A 16 16.87 -12.26 -20.50
CA ASN A 16 16.27 -13.58 -20.74
C ASN A 16 14.97 -13.75 -19.97
N LEU A 17 14.95 -13.35 -18.70
CA LEU A 17 13.74 -13.36 -17.88
C LEU A 17 12.66 -12.43 -18.47
N ALA A 18 13.03 -11.23 -18.91
CA ALA A 18 12.09 -10.30 -19.54
C ALA A 18 11.47 -10.88 -20.83
N LYS A 19 12.28 -11.57 -21.66
CA LYS A 19 11.79 -12.28 -22.86
C LYS A 19 10.84 -13.42 -22.50
N HIS A 20 11.16 -14.20 -21.48
CA HIS A 20 10.32 -15.30 -21.02
C HIS A 20 8.95 -14.79 -20.57
N LEU A 21 8.93 -13.78 -19.68
CA LEU A 21 7.69 -13.15 -19.20
C LEU A 21 6.88 -12.52 -20.34
N ALA A 22 7.55 -11.95 -21.35
CA ALA A 22 6.90 -11.39 -22.52
C ALA A 22 6.20 -12.49 -23.35
N SER A 23 6.87 -13.62 -23.54
CA SER A 23 6.33 -14.78 -24.25
C SER A 23 5.12 -15.38 -23.53
N GLU A 24 5.22 -15.62 -22.22
CA GLU A 24 4.12 -16.19 -21.43
C GLU A 24 2.87 -15.30 -21.44
N ASN A 25 3.07 -13.98 -21.37
CA ASN A 25 1.97 -13.01 -21.36
C ASN A 25 1.54 -12.56 -22.78
N ASN A 26 2.04 -13.21 -23.84
CA ASN A 26 1.76 -12.89 -25.25
C ASN A 26 1.89 -11.38 -25.57
N THR A 27 2.94 -10.74 -25.07
CA THR A 27 3.13 -9.29 -25.16
C THR A 27 4.59 -8.95 -25.46
N SER A 28 4.88 -7.70 -25.83
CA SER A 28 6.27 -7.24 -25.97
C SER A 28 6.86 -6.82 -24.62
N VAL A 29 8.20 -6.93 -24.51
CA VAL A 29 8.97 -6.43 -23.36
C VAL A 29 8.71 -4.93 -23.13
N SER A 30 8.64 -4.15 -24.21
CA SER A 30 8.33 -2.72 -24.14
C SER A 30 6.93 -2.43 -23.57
N ARG A 31 5.94 -3.28 -23.87
CA ARG A 31 4.58 -3.16 -23.34
C ARG A 31 4.50 -3.64 -21.89
N LEU A 32 5.24 -4.69 -21.52
CA LEU A 32 5.40 -5.10 -20.11
C LEU A 32 6.01 -3.98 -19.27
N PHE A 33 7.09 -3.38 -19.74
CA PHE A 33 7.75 -2.29 -19.02
C PHE A 33 6.83 -1.08 -18.86
N LYS A 34 6.13 -0.67 -19.93
CA LYS A 34 5.13 0.41 -19.85
C LYS A 34 4.05 0.11 -18.83
N ARG A 35 3.56 -1.14 -18.79
CA ARG A 35 2.55 -1.57 -17.82
C ARG A 35 3.09 -1.48 -16.40
N LEU A 36 4.29 -2.00 -16.17
CA LEU A 36 4.96 -1.93 -14.87
C LEU A 36 5.03 -0.49 -14.37
N ILE A 37 5.58 0.44 -15.16
CA ILE A 37 5.73 1.85 -14.76
C ILE A 37 4.39 2.53 -14.51
N ASN A 38 3.34 2.19 -15.28
CA ASN A 38 2.01 2.77 -15.10
C ASN A 38 1.23 2.18 -13.91
N GLU A 39 1.53 0.95 -13.51
CA GLU A 39 0.86 0.24 -12.40
C GLU A 39 1.61 0.40 -11.08
N PHE A 40 2.94 0.57 -11.09
CA PHE A 40 3.77 0.79 -9.91
C PHE A 40 3.23 1.91 -8.99
N PRO A 41 2.96 3.14 -9.48
CA PRO A 41 2.46 4.23 -8.64
C PRO A 41 1.03 4.02 -8.16
N LYS A 42 0.25 3.13 -8.79
CA LYS A 42 -1.12 2.82 -8.35
C LYS A 42 -1.15 1.85 -7.17
N LYS A 43 -0.05 1.14 -6.94
CA LYS A 43 0.06 0.13 -5.87
C LYS A 43 0.51 0.74 -4.55
N GLU A 44 1.10 1.94 -4.56
CA GLU A 44 1.62 2.60 -3.36
C GLU A 44 0.55 3.32 -2.52
N ASN A 45 -0.67 3.49 -3.03
CA ASN A 45 -1.79 3.98 -2.22
C ASN A 45 -3.10 3.28 -2.60
N PRO A 46 -3.36 2.03 -2.16
CA PRO A 46 -4.73 1.71 -1.83
C PRO A 46 -5.04 2.54 -0.58
N THR A 47 -5.43 3.81 -0.75
CA THR A 47 -6.23 4.43 0.29
C THR A 47 -7.40 3.47 0.46
N ASP A 48 -7.51 2.83 1.62
CA ASP A 48 -8.59 1.86 1.82
C ASP A 48 -9.89 2.54 1.39
N PRO A 49 -10.71 1.93 0.52
CA PRO A 49 -11.94 2.56 0.02
C PRO A 49 -12.90 2.93 1.15
N ILE A 50 -12.66 2.40 2.35
CA ILE A 50 -13.28 2.76 3.61
C ILE A 50 -12.71 4.10 4.13
N LEU A 51 -11.39 4.25 4.22
CA LEU A 51 -10.74 5.48 4.70
C LEU A 51 -11.08 6.71 3.83
N GLU A 52 -11.21 6.56 2.50
CA GLU A 52 -11.65 7.68 1.64
C GLU A 52 -13.12 8.07 1.89
N LYS A 53 -14.00 7.08 2.10
CA LYS A 53 -15.43 7.31 2.38
C LYS A 53 -15.66 8.06 3.70
N TYR A 54 -14.83 7.79 4.70
CA TYR A 54 -14.96 8.38 6.03
C TYR A 54 -14.03 9.59 6.26
N LYS A 55 -13.23 10.00 5.26
CA LYS A 55 -12.30 11.13 5.38
C LYS A 55 -12.98 12.46 5.74
N ASN A 56 -14.23 12.64 5.30
CA ASN A 56 -15.01 13.86 5.52
C ASN A 56 -16.18 13.65 6.51
N VAL A 57 -16.23 12.51 7.21
CA VAL A 57 -17.30 12.27 8.18
C VAL A 57 -16.91 12.94 9.49
N GLU A 58 -17.64 13.98 9.87
CA GLU A 58 -17.48 14.61 11.17
C GLU A 58 -17.76 13.60 12.27
N ILE A 59 -16.76 13.35 13.12
CA ILE A 59 -16.89 12.44 14.25
C ILE A 59 -17.92 13.03 15.23
N PRO A 60 -19.04 12.33 15.49
CA PRO A 60 -20.06 12.75 16.45
C PRO A 60 -19.45 13.10 17.83
N GLY A 61 -19.96 14.15 18.47
CA GLY A 61 -19.42 14.66 19.74
C GLY A 61 -19.31 13.63 20.86
N TRP A 62 -20.28 12.71 20.95
CA TRP A 62 -20.27 11.63 21.95
C TRP A 62 -19.07 10.66 21.80
N ILE A 63 -18.51 10.51 20.60
CA ILE A 63 -17.29 9.69 20.37
C ILE A 63 -16.05 10.44 20.85
N LYS A 64 -15.99 11.77 20.69
CA LYS A 64 -14.90 12.59 21.24
C LYS A 64 -14.93 12.57 22.76
N ASP A 65 -16.11 12.58 23.37
CA ASP A 65 -16.26 12.50 24.82
C ASP A 65 -15.81 11.14 25.39
N LEU A 66 -15.91 10.07 24.60
CA LEU A 66 -15.32 8.77 24.94
C LEU A 66 -13.79 8.83 24.93
N SER A 67 -13.16 9.49 23.95
CA SER A 67 -11.71 9.63 23.88
C SER A 67 -11.10 10.45 25.04
N ILE A 68 -11.83 11.44 25.56
CA ILE A 68 -11.35 12.28 26.68
C ILE A 68 -11.48 11.54 28.03
N LYS A 69 -12.46 10.64 28.18
CA LYS A 69 -12.63 9.84 29.41
C LYS A 69 -11.61 8.70 29.53
N THR A 70 -11.07 8.22 28.42
CA THR A 70 -9.88 7.36 28.41
C THR A 70 -8.62 8.22 28.47
N LYS A 71 -8.32 8.80 29.65
CA LYS A 71 -6.98 9.35 29.96
C LYS A 71 -5.98 8.21 30.02
N ILE A 72 -5.62 7.68 28.85
CA ILE A 72 -4.37 7.00 28.62
C ILE A 72 -3.63 7.98 27.73
N ASP A 73 -2.53 8.54 28.21
CA ASP A 73 -1.62 9.31 27.35
C ASP A 73 -1.05 8.34 26.32
N LEU A 74 -1.77 8.15 25.22
CA LEU A 74 -1.30 7.39 24.08
C LEU A 74 -0.25 8.26 23.38
N PRO A 75 1.02 7.83 23.33
CA PRO A 75 2.01 8.49 22.49
C PRO A 75 1.48 8.51 21.06
N ALA A 76 1.66 9.63 20.35
CA ALA A 76 1.15 9.84 18.98
C ALA A 76 1.65 8.82 17.93
N ASN A 77 2.47 7.85 18.34
CA ASN A 77 3.12 6.85 17.50
C ASN A 77 2.78 5.39 17.91
N VAL A 78 1.68 5.18 18.61
CA VAL A 78 1.24 3.81 18.95
C VAL A 78 0.13 3.38 18.00
N ASP A 79 0.40 2.36 17.17
CA ASP A 79 -0.59 1.75 16.30
C ASP A 79 -1.63 1.01 17.16
N TYR A 80 -2.90 1.19 16.85
CA TYR A 80 -4.03 0.49 17.49
C TYR A 80 -3.85 -1.03 17.49
N LYS A 81 -3.15 -1.56 16.48
CA LYS A 81 -2.86 -3.00 16.36
C LYS A 81 -1.98 -3.52 17.50
N ASP A 82 -1.01 -2.73 17.94
CA ASP A 82 -0.08 -3.13 19.00
C ASP A 82 -0.81 -3.19 20.35
N LEU A 83 -1.65 -2.21 20.63
CA LEU A 83 -2.48 -2.17 21.84
C LEU A 83 -3.49 -3.31 21.88
N LYS A 84 -4.10 -3.63 20.72
CA LYS A 84 -5.01 -4.76 20.61
C LYS A 84 -4.28 -6.07 20.86
N TYR A 85 -3.05 -6.21 20.37
CA TYR A 85 -2.24 -7.39 20.61
C TYR A 85 -1.88 -7.52 22.09
N GLU A 86 -1.43 -6.46 22.76
CA GLU A 86 -1.13 -6.48 24.19
C GLU A 86 -2.35 -6.84 25.04
N TYR A 87 -3.52 -6.27 24.74
CA TYR A 87 -4.77 -6.62 25.43
C TYR A 87 -5.15 -8.10 25.25
N LEU A 88 -5.02 -8.63 24.03
CA LEU A 88 -5.33 -10.04 23.76
C LEU A 88 -4.31 -10.97 24.42
N LYS A 89 -3.05 -10.54 24.50
CA LYS A 89 -1.99 -11.24 25.21
C LYS A 89 -2.28 -11.35 26.70
N GLU A 90 -2.65 -10.23 27.34
CA GLU A 90 -2.95 -10.17 28.76
C GLU A 90 -4.22 -10.98 29.11
N LYS A 91 -5.24 -10.92 28.26
CA LYS A 91 -6.54 -11.57 28.53
C LYS A 91 -6.58 -13.05 28.18
N TYR A 92 -5.85 -13.48 27.15
CA TYR A 92 -5.94 -14.83 26.62
C TYR A 92 -4.60 -15.59 26.63
N GLY A 93 -3.53 -15.00 27.15
CA GLY A 93 -2.25 -15.69 27.39
C GLY A 93 -1.55 -16.16 26.11
N LEU A 94 -1.59 -15.35 25.05
CA LEU A 94 -0.89 -15.61 23.79
C LEU A 94 0.61 -15.28 23.85
#